data_AF-A0A7V3I3L6-F1
#
_entry.id   AF-A0A7V3I3L6-F1
#
_cell.length_a   1.000
_cell.length_b   1.000
_cell.length_c   1.000
_cell.angle_alpha   90.00
_cell.angle_beta   90.00
_cell.angle_gamma   90.00
#
_symmetry.space_group_name_H-M   'P 1'
#
loop_
_entity.id
_entity.type
_entity.pdbx_description
1 polymer ?
#
loop_
_entity_poly.entity_id
_entity_poly.type
_entity_poly.pdbx_seq_one_letter_code
_entity_poly.pdbx_strand_id
1 'polypeptide(L)'
;MKGKAPKQEDHRTAGAATAQSPWRRRAWLAVLGIVVGVLVAFAHWPALRAQALSFDDGQYLAENPLVQRPGWASARRFFVEVLEPSTVHGYYQPLAMVSLMLDYAIGGRVENLRPFHRTSLILHVANTLLMMALL
;
A
#
# COMPACT_ATOMS: atom_id res chain seq x y z
N MET A 1 55.68 56.40 11.88
CA MET A 1 54.86 55.27 12.34
C MET A 1 53.50 55.33 11.64
N LYS A 2 53.27 54.53 10.59
CA LYS A 2 51.93 54.36 9.97
C LYS A 2 51.47 52.95 10.28
N GLY A 3 50.55 52.81 11.23
CA GLY A 3 49.93 51.54 11.59
C GLY A 3 49.07 51.03 10.44
N LYS A 4 49.41 49.86 9.92
CA LYS A 4 48.63 49.13 8.92
C LYS A 4 47.45 48.49 9.64
N ALA A 5 46.22 48.91 9.32
CA ALA A 5 45.01 48.31 9.88
C ALA A 5 44.92 46.81 9.49
N PRO A 6 44.40 45.94 10.38
CA PRO A 6 44.28 44.53 10.08
C PRO A 6 43.19 44.30 9.03
N LYS A 7 43.52 43.48 8.05
CA LYS A 7 42.61 43.02 6.99
C LYS A 7 41.59 42.10 7.65
N GLN A 8 40.33 42.52 7.74
CA GLN A 8 39.24 41.65 8.17
C GLN A 8 39.11 40.50 7.16
N GLU A 9 39.47 39.29 7.58
CA GLU A 9 39.18 38.07 6.85
C GLU A 9 37.67 37.80 6.95
N ASP A 10 37.00 37.90 5.80
CA ASP A 10 35.59 37.61 5.66
C ASP A 10 35.37 36.09 5.76
N HIS A 11 35.20 35.59 6.98
CA HIS A 11 34.89 34.19 7.26
C HIS A 11 33.41 33.81 6.96
N ARG A 12 32.71 34.54 6.07
CA ARG A 12 31.26 34.36 5.84
C ARG A 12 30.86 33.37 4.75
N THR A 13 31.76 32.51 4.27
CA THR A 13 31.47 31.63 3.10
C THR A 13 31.44 30.13 3.40
N ALA A 14 31.10 29.72 4.63
CA ALA A 14 30.97 28.29 4.97
C ALA A 14 29.66 27.90 5.70
N GLY A 15 28.64 28.75 5.69
CA GLY A 15 27.42 28.55 6.51
C GLY A 15 26.09 28.44 5.76
N ALA A 16 26.06 28.59 4.44
CA ALA A 16 24.82 28.44 3.67
C ALA A 16 24.57 26.96 3.34
N ALA A 17 24.47 26.12 4.36
CA ALA A 17 23.88 24.79 4.22
C ALA A 17 22.51 24.97 3.55
N THR A 18 22.37 24.37 2.37
CA THR A 18 21.25 24.56 1.44
C THR A 18 19.90 24.28 2.11
N ALA A 19 19.26 25.29 2.69
CA ALA A 19 17.88 25.20 3.13
C ALA A 19 17.02 24.94 1.88
N GLN A 20 16.63 23.68 1.67
CA GLN A 20 15.86 23.34 0.49
C GLN A 20 14.47 23.96 0.58
N SER A 21 14.05 24.63 -0.49
CA SER A 21 12.69 25.17 -0.56
C SER A 21 11.69 24.03 -0.33
N PRO A 22 10.66 24.21 0.51
CA PRO A 22 9.68 23.17 0.80
C PRO A 22 9.00 22.66 -0.47
N TRP A 23 8.87 23.50 -1.50
CA TRP A 23 8.35 23.14 -2.81
C TRP A 23 9.26 22.18 -3.57
N ARG A 24 10.57 22.40 -3.52
CA ARG A 24 11.56 21.51 -4.15
C ARG A 24 11.58 20.15 -3.44
N ARG A 25 11.48 20.13 -2.11
CA ARG A 25 11.37 18.89 -1.33
C ARG A 25 10.13 18.10 -1.72
N ARG A 26 8.95 18.76 -1.79
CA ARG A 26 7.69 18.12 -2.21
C ARG A 26 7.76 17.57 -3.63
N ALA A 27 8.36 18.31 -4.56
CA ALA A 27 8.56 17.84 -5.93
C ALA A 27 9.45 16.59 -5.99
N TRP A 28 10.57 16.58 -5.25
CA TRP A 28 11.43 15.39 -5.16
C TRP A 28 10.72 14.19 -4.54
N LEU A 29 9.94 14.39 -3.46
CA LEU A 29 9.15 13.32 -2.85
C LEU A 29 8.09 12.78 -3.81
N ALA A 30 7.45 13.64 -4.61
CA ALA A 30 6.49 13.20 -5.62
C ALA A 30 7.16 12.38 -6.73
N VAL A 31 8.31 12.83 -7.24
CA VAL A 31 9.09 12.08 -8.25
C VAL A 31 9.55 10.74 -7.69
N LEU A 32 10.11 10.72 -6.48
CA LEU A 32 10.55 9.50 -5.81
C LEU A 32 9.37 8.55 -5.58
N GLY A 33 8.22 9.06 -5.14
CA GLY A 33 6.99 8.30 -4.96
C GLY A 33 6.54 7.64 -6.27
N ILE A 34 6.54 8.37 -7.39
CA ILE A 34 6.21 7.80 -8.71
C ILE A 34 7.18 6.68 -9.08
N VAL A 35 8.49 6.92 -8.94
CA VAL A 35 9.52 5.91 -9.27
C VAL A 35 9.35 4.65 -8.43
N VAL A 36 9.21 4.80 -7.10
CA VAL A 36 9.02 3.66 -6.18
C VAL A 36 7.71 2.94 -6.48
N GLY A 37 6.62 3.67 -6.70
CA GLY A 37 5.32 3.09 -7.04
C GLY A 37 5.37 2.24 -8.32
N VAL A 38 6.06 2.73 -9.36
CA VAL A 38 6.29 1.96 -10.60
C VAL A 38 7.13 0.72 -10.33
N LEU A 39 8.23 0.85 -9.58
CA LEU A 39 9.09 -0.29 -9.26
C LEU A 39 8.37 -1.37 -8.45
N VAL A 40 7.55 -0.98 -7.46
CA VAL A 40 6.75 -1.90 -6.65
C VAL A 40 5.71 -2.60 -7.51
N ALA A 41 4.96 -1.84 -8.33
CA ALA A 41 3.97 -2.41 -9.25
C ALA A 41 4.61 -3.39 -10.25
N PHE A 42 5.80 -3.06 -10.77
CA PHE A 42 6.56 -3.92 -11.67
C PHE A 42 7.02 -5.21 -10.97
N ALA A 43 7.62 -5.09 -9.78
CA ALA A 43 8.09 -6.24 -9.00
C ALA A 43 6.97 -7.21 -8.63
N HIS A 44 5.75 -6.70 -8.37
CA HIS A 44 4.59 -7.49 -7.98
C HIS A 44 3.65 -7.83 -9.15
N TRP A 45 4.00 -7.42 -10.38
CA TRP A 45 3.21 -7.71 -11.58
C TRP A 45 2.90 -9.20 -11.79
N PRO A 46 3.82 -10.15 -11.52
CA PRO A 46 3.53 -11.58 -11.64
C PRO A 46 2.35 -12.06 -10.78
N ALA A 47 2.04 -11.38 -9.66
CA ALA A 47 0.93 -11.72 -8.79
C ALA A 47 -0.43 -11.67 -9.50
N LEU A 48 -0.58 -10.85 -10.55
CA LEU A 48 -1.81 -10.77 -11.35
C LEU A 48 -2.14 -12.08 -12.11
N ARG A 49 -1.20 -13.03 -12.17
CA ARG A 49 -1.34 -14.33 -12.82
C ARG A 49 -1.32 -15.51 -11.85
N ALA A 50 -1.16 -15.24 -10.55
CA ALA A 50 -1.13 -16.27 -9.52
C ALA A 50 -2.45 -17.06 -9.49
N GLN A 51 -2.35 -18.36 -9.26
CA GLN A 51 -3.49 -19.26 -9.13
C GLN A 51 -3.78 -19.49 -7.64
N ALA A 52 -5.06 -19.60 -7.29
CA ALA A 52 -5.52 -19.85 -5.91
C ALA A 52 -5.77 -21.36 -5.71
N LEU A 53 -4.69 -22.14 -5.57
CA LEU A 53 -4.72 -23.61 -5.61
C LEU A 53 -4.40 -24.30 -4.28
N SER A 54 -3.86 -23.59 -3.28
CA SER A 54 -3.22 -24.26 -2.14
C SER A 54 -3.40 -23.51 -0.82
N PHE A 55 -2.95 -24.11 0.27
CA PHE A 55 -3.05 -23.55 1.62
C PHE A 55 -4.50 -23.17 1.98
N ASP A 56 -4.73 -21.91 2.30
CA ASP A 56 -5.99 -21.34 2.72
C ASP A 56 -6.83 -20.76 1.56
N ASP A 57 -6.36 -20.84 0.31
CA ASP A 57 -7.07 -20.32 -0.87
C ASP A 57 -8.54 -20.79 -0.94
N GLY A 58 -8.80 -22.05 -0.55
CA GLY A 58 -10.14 -22.60 -0.43
C GLY A 58 -11.02 -21.81 0.55
N GLN A 59 -10.50 -21.55 1.76
CA GLN A 59 -11.20 -20.82 2.81
C GLN A 59 -11.44 -19.34 2.47
N TYR A 60 -10.57 -18.73 1.66
CA TYR A 60 -10.70 -17.31 1.30
C TYR A 60 -11.58 -17.10 0.07
N LEU A 61 -11.53 -17.98 -0.92
CA LEU A 61 -12.22 -17.80 -2.20
C LEU A 61 -13.19 -18.96 -2.53
N ALA A 62 -12.66 -20.16 -2.75
CA ALA A 62 -13.41 -21.23 -3.43
C ALA A 62 -14.56 -21.79 -2.59
N GLU A 63 -14.44 -21.75 -1.27
CA GLU A 63 -15.36 -22.36 -0.31
C GLU A 63 -15.94 -21.32 0.67
N ASN A 64 -15.71 -20.03 0.44
CA ASN A 64 -16.15 -18.97 1.35
C ASN A 64 -17.57 -18.47 1.02
N PRO A 65 -18.62 -18.92 1.73
CA PRO A 65 -19.99 -18.52 1.42
C PRO A 65 -20.26 -17.03 1.67
N LEU A 66 -19.48 -16.39 2.54
CA LEU A 66 -19.65 -14.96 2.87
C LEU A 66 -19.07 -14.06 1.78
N VAL A 67 -17.93 -14.44 1.21
CA VAL A 67 -17.35 -13.76 0.03
C VAL A 67 -18.23 -14.00 -1.21
N GLN A 68 -18.71 -15.23 -1.42
CA GLN A 68 -19.50 -15.61 -2.59
C GLN A 68 -20.93 -15.05 -2.60
N ARG A 69 -21.40 -14.49 -1.48
CA ARG A 69 -22.72 -13.84 -1.35
C ARG A 69 -22.54 -12.40 -0.86
N PRO A 70 -22.11 -11.48 -1.75
CA PRO A 70 -21.90 -10.09 -1.39
C PRO A 70 -23.16 -9.45 -0.81
N GLY A 71 -23.03 -8.82 0.34
CA GLY A 71 -24.14 -8.14 0.99
C GLY A 71 -23.82 -7.69 2.40
N TRP A 72 -24.70 -6.84 2.94
CA TRP A 72 -24.53 -6.27 4.28
C TRP A 72 -24.52 -7.33 5.39
N ALA A 73 -25.31 -8.40 5.23
CA ALA A 73 -25.33 -9.51 6.18
C ALA A 73 -23.96 -10.22 6.26
N SER A 74 -23.35 -10.50 5.11
CA SER A 74 -22.02 -11.13 5.02
C SER A 74 -20.94 -10.20 5.58
N ALA A 75 -20.97 -8.91 5.20
CA ALA A 75 -20.05 -7.91 5.74
C ALA A 75 -20.13 -7.82 7.27
N ARG A 76 -21.35 -7.71 7.83
CA ARG A 76 -21.56 -7.66 9.27
C ARG A 76 -20.99 -8.88 9.99
N ARG A 77 -21.12 -10.08 9.40
CA ARG A 77 -20.55 -11.30 9.99
C ARG A 77 -19.04 -11.21 10.12
N PHE A 78 -18.34 -10.75 9.09
CA PHE A 78 -16.89 -10.56 9.17
C PHE A 78 -16.46 -9.64 10.34
N PHE A 79 -17.22 -8.60 10.65
CA PHE A 79 -16.89 -7.66 11.74
C PHE A 79 -17.31 -8.13 13.14
N VAL A 80 -18.24 -9.08 13.26
CA VAL A 80 -18.78 -9.52 14.55
C VAL A 80 -18.18 -10.85 15.01
N GLU A 81 -17.76 -11.70 14.08
CA GLU A 81 -17.11 -12.99 14.38
C GLU A 81 -15.62 -12.79 14.72
N VAL A 82 -15.35 -12.24 15.92
CA VAL A 82 -13.99 -11.82 16.31
C VAL A 82 -13.11 -13.00 16.73
N LEU A 83 -13.58 -13.83 17.66
CA LEU A 83 -12.77 -14.91 18.26
C LEU A 83 -12.83 -16.22 17.45
N GLU A 84 -13.97 -16.47 16.81
CA GLU A 84 -14.24 -17.69 16.04
C GLU A 84 -14.85 -17.32 14.68
N PRO A 85 -14.04 -16.89 13.71
CA PRO A 85 -14.53 -16.61 12.36
C PRO A 85 -15.03 -17.88 11.67
N SER A 86 -16.20 -17.80 11.04
CA SER A 86 -16.89 -18.96 10.45
C SER A 86 -16.38 -19.41 9.07
N THR A 87 -15.42 -18.68 8.47
CA THR A 87 -14.95 -18.94 7.10
C THR A 87 -13.44 -19.15 7.06
N VAL A 88 -12.68 -18.17 7.53
CA VAL A 88 -11.22 -18.27 7.66
C VAL A 88 -10.84 -18.39 9.12
N HIS A 89 -10.46 -19.59 9.54
CA HIS A 89 -10.14 -19.87 10.94
C HIS A 89 -8.81 -19.23 11.36
N GLY A 90 -8.72 -18.78 12.61
CA GLY A 90 -7.47 -18.33 13.23
C GLY A 90 -7.11 -16.86 13.05
N TYR A 91 -7.80 -16.10 12.20
CA TYR A 91 -7.48 -14.68 11.96
C TYR A 91 -8.72 -13.77 11.92
N TYR A 92 -8.75 -12.74 12.75
CA TYR A 92 -9.72 -11.65 12.64
C TYR A 92 -9.26 -10.64 11.59
N GLN A 93 -9.87 -10.70 10.40
CA GLN A 93 -9.46 -9.91 9.23
C GLN A 93 -10.64 -9.37 8.41
N PRO A 94 -11.57 -8.61 9.04
CA PRO A 94 -12.81 -8.21 8.40
C PRO A 94 -12.62 -7.38 7.13
N LEU A 95 -11.63 -6.48 7.12
CA LEU A 95 -11.37 -5.62 5.96
C LEU A 95 -10.86 -6.40 4.75
N ALA A 96 -9.99 -7.39 4.97
CA ALA A 96 -9.52 -8.26 3.91
C ALA A 96 -10.68 -9.09 3.33
N MET A 97 -11.53 -9.66 4.20
CA MET A 97 -12.69 -10.43 3.77
C MET A 97 -13.70 -9.59 2.99
N VAL A 98 -13.96 -8.36 3.44
CA VAL A 98 -14.84 -7.43 2.72
C VAL A 98 -14.23 -7.02 1.37
N SER A 99 -12.91 -6.79 1.29
CA SER A 99 -12.24 -6.52 0.01
C SER A 99 -12.46 -7.66 -0.98
N LEU A 100 -12.23 -8.91 -0.56
CA LEU A 100 -12.47 -10.10 -1.40
C LEU A 100 -13.94 -10.22 -1.79
N MET A 101 -14.87 -9.94 -0.88
CA MET A 101 -16.30 -9.96 -1.17
C MET A 101 -16.67 -8.91 -2.24
N LEU A 102 -16.08 -7.71 -2.20
CA LEU A 102 -16.29 -6.68 -3.23
C LEU A 102 -15.67 -7.09 -4.57
N ASP A 103 -14.48 -7.69 -4.56
CA ASP A 103 -13.85 -8.23 -5.76
C ASP A 103 -14.70 -9.35 -6.40
N TYR A 104 -15.34 -10.18 -5.57
CA TYR A 104 -16.32 -11.17 -6.03
C TYR A 104 -17.57 -10.50 -6.64
N ALA A 105 -18.05 -9.40 -6.05
CA ALA A 105 -19.21 -8.66 -6.55
C ALA A 105 -19.00 -8.05 -7.94
N ILE A 106 -17.77 -7.64 -8.27
CA ILE A 106 -17.40 -7.09 -9.58
C ILE A 106 -16.96 -8.15 -10.62
N GLY A 107 -17.09 -9.44 -10.30
CA GLY A 107 -16.86 -10.53 -11.25
C GLY A 107 -15.64 -11.42 -10.95
N GLY A 108 -15.04 -11.30 -9.76
CA GLY A 108 -13.99 -12.23 -9.31
C GLY A 108 -14.54 -13.62 -9.09
N ARG A 109 -13.91 -14.63 -9.67
CA ARG A 109 -14.28 -16.06 -9.53
C ARG A 109 -13.01 -16.91 -9.47
N VAL A 110 -13.13 -18.19 -9.13
CA VAL A 110 -11.98 -19.11 -9.13
C VAL A 110 -11.36 -19.22 -10.52
N GLU A 111 -12.17 -19.12 -11.57
CA GLU A 111 -11.71 -19.12 -12.98
C GLU A 111 -11.16 -17.75 -13.42
N ASN A 112 -11.49 -16.67 -12.70
CA ASN A 112 -11.06 -15.31 -13.00
C ASN A 112 -10.62 -14.58 -11.74
N LEU A 113 -9.36 -14.81 -11.35
CA LEU A 113 -8.76 -14.23 -10.14
C LEU A 113 -8.30 -12.78 -10.30
N ARG A 114 -8.35 -12.23 -11.52
CA ARG A 114 -7.82 -10.89 -11.83
C ARG A 114 -8.41 -9.78 -10.95
N PRO A 115 -9.71 -9.75 -10.63
CA PRO A 115 -10.28 -8.70 -9.77
C PRO A 115 -9.60 -8.64 -8.40
N PHE A 116 -9.45 -9.79 -7.73
CA PHE A 116 -8.80 -9.90 -6.42
C PHE A 116 -7.35 -9.40 -6.47
N HIS A 117 -6.56 -9.93 -7.42
CA HIS A 117 -5.14 -9.57 -7.53
C HIS A 117 -4.93 -8.10 -7.88
N ARG A 118 -5.80 -7.54 -8.74
CA ARG A 118 -5.76 -6.12 -9.10
C ARG A 118 -5.99 -5.24 -7.87
N THR A 119 -7.02 -5.54 -7.09
CA THR A 119 -7.35 -4.76 -5.89
C THR A 119 -6.23 -4.86 -4.86
N SER A 120 -5.70 -6.06 -4.59
CA SER A 120 -4.56 -6.25 -3.70
C SER A 120 -3.31 -5.48 -4.16
N LEU A 121 -3.00 -5.49 -5.46
CA LEU A 121 -1.84 -4.76 -5.99
C LEU A 121 -2.03 -3.23 -5.89
N ILE A 122 -3.24 -2.72 -6.19
CA ILE A 122 -3.55 -1.29 -6.03
C ILE A 122 -3.40 -0.87 -4.56
N LEU A 123 -3.97 -1.65 -3.63
CA LEU A 123 -3.88 -1.37 -2.20
C LEU A 123 -2.42 -1.44 -1.70
N HIS A 124 -1.63 -2.39 -2.20
CA HIS A 124 -0.22 -2.50 -1.85
C HIS A 124 0.58 -1.27 -2.29
N VAL A 125 0.45 -0.87 -3.57
CA VAL A 125 1.13 0.32 -4.10
C VAL A 125 0.67 1.58 -3.35
N ALA A 126 -0.64 1.73 -3.12
CA ALA A 126 -1.19 2.86 -2.37
C ALA A 126 -0.63 2.92 -0.94
N ASN A 127 -0.51 1.78 -0.25
CA ASN A 127 0.06 1.73 1.09
C ASN A 127 1.55 2.08 1.10
N THR A 128 2.33 1.65 0.10
CA THR A 128 3.73 2.07 -0.05
C THR A 128 3.85 3.59 -0.20
N LEU A 129 3.03 4.20 -1.06
CA LEU A 129 3.03 5.65 -1.26
C LEU A 129 2.57 6.39 0.00
N LEU A 130 1.60 5.85 0.72
CA LEU A 130 1.14 6.41 1.99
C LEU A 130 2.25 6.39 3.05
N MET A 131 3.00 5.29 3.17
CA MET A 131 4.16 5.21 4.07
C MET A 131 5.22 6.26 3.72
N MET A 132 5.52 6.47 2.44
CA MET A 132 6.45 7.52 2.00
C MET A 132 5.95 8.94 2.24
N ALA A 133 4.63 9.14 2.29
CA ALA A 133 4.04 10.44 2.56
C ALA A 133 4.00 10.77 4.06
N LEU A 134 3.92 9.74 4.92
CA LEU A 134 3.82 9.87 6.38
C LEU A 134 5.16 9.85 7.11
N LEU A 135 6.17 9.15 6.56
CA LEU A 135 7.54 9.05 7.09
C LEU A 135 8.47 10.11 6.47
#